data_AF-A0A2T3NIE5-F1
#
_entry.id   AF-A0A2T3NIE5-F1
#
_cell.length_a   1.000
_cell.length_b   1.000
_cell.length_c   1.000
_cell.angle_alpha   90.00
_cell.angle_beta   90.00
_cell.angle_gamma   90.00
#
_symmetry.space_group_name_H-M   'P 1'
#
loop_
_entity.id
_entity.type
_entity.pdbx_description
1 polymer ?
#
loop_
_entity_poly.entity_id
_entity_poly.type
_entity_poly.pdbx_seq_one_letter_code
_entity_poly.pdbx_strand_id
1 'polypeptide(L)' 'MVTQYKVTLIKPPAAYLLPCTQPYQSPPLTWGEAVRRDPVWLMYFSLCASRIENLRRCYDNPQTCIQE' A
#
# COMPACT_ATOMS: atom_id res chain seq x y z
N MET A 1 42.25 10.67 -10.11
CA MET A 1 41.01 10.84 -9.32
C MET A 1 40.02 9.82 -9.85
N VAL A 2 39.71 8.76 -9.09
CA VAL A 2 38.78 7.71 -9.55
C VAL A 2 37.40 8.05 -9.01
N THR A 3 36.47 8.39 -9.90
CA THR A 3 35.06 8.61 -9.54
C THR A 3 34.44 7.25 -9.20
N GLN A 4 34.22 6.99 -7.91
CA GLN A 4 33.50 5.81 -7.46
C GLN A 4 32.00 6.08 -7.54
N TYR A 5 31.33 5.42 -8.49
CA TYR A 5 29.87 5.48 -8.60
C TYR A 5 29.26 4.64 -7.48
N LYS A 6 28.64 5.29 -6.49
CA LYS A 6 27.82 4.59 -5.51
C LYS A 6 26.48 4.26 -6.16
N VAL A 7 26.32 3.02 -6.64
CA VAL A 7 25.01 2.52 -7.02
C VAL A 7 24.21 2.36 -5.74
N THR A 8 23.44 3.37 -5.37
CA THR A 8 22.41 3.24 -4.36
C THR A 8 21.39 2.25 -4.93
N LEU A 9 21.43 1.01 -4.44
CA LEU A 9 20.34 0.06 -4.67
C LEU A 9 19.09 0.67 -4.01
N ILE A 10 18.34 1.43 -4.80
CA ILE A 10 16.95 1.76 -4.48
C ILE A 10 16.27 0.39 -4.45
N LYS A 11 15.96 -0.10 -3.24
CA LYS A 11 15.35 -1.43 -3.06
C LYS A 11 14.20 -1.60 -4.05
N PRO A 12 14.06 -2.77 -4.69
CA PRO A 12 13.00 -2.95 -5.64
C PRO A 12 11.63 -2.75 -4.95
N PRO A 13 10.71 -2.04 -5.63
CA PRO A 13 9.32 -1.74 -5.26
C PRO A 13 8.54 -2.82 -4.52
N ALA A 14 8.86 -4.09 -4.77
CA ALA A 14 8.14 -5.23 -4.22
C ALA A 14 8.15 -5.28 -2.70
N ALA A 15 9.20 -4.78 -2.03
CA ALA A 15 9.22 -4.65 -0.57
C ALA A 15 8.18 -3.64 -0.04
N TYR A 16 7.75 -2.71 -0.89
CA TYR A 16 6.74 -1.70 -0.59
C TYR A 16 5.34 -2.09 -1.08
N LEU A 17 5.19 -3.14 -1.90
CA LEU A 17 3.90 -3.74 -2.24
C LEU A 17 3.36 -4.48 -1.00
N LEU A 18 3.02 -3.74 0.05
CA LEU A 18 2.37 -4.28 1.23
C LEU A 18 1.03 -4.86 0.81
N PRO A 19 0.70 -6.10 1.19
CA PRO A 19 -0.59 -6.68 0.87
C PRO A 19 -1.69 -5.80 1.49
N CYS A 20 -2.70 -5.47 0.68
CA CYS A 20 -3.89 -4.84 1.22
C CYS A 20 -4.63 -5.85 2.10
N THR A 21 -4.87 -5.47 3.36
CA THR A 21 -5.56 -6.35 4.30
C THR A 21 -7.02 -6.50 3.86
N GLN A 22 -7.42 -7.71 3.54
CA GLN A 22 -8.83 -8.02 3.26
C GLN A 22 -9.52 -8.40 4.58
N PRO A 23 -10.60 -7.69 4.97
CA PRO A 23 -11.25 -7.92 6.27
C PRO A 23 -12.04 -9.24 6.32
N TYR A 24 -12.50 -9.75 5.18
CA TYR A 24 -13.30 -10.98 5.09
C TYR A 24 -12.81 -11.87 3.96
N GLN A 25 -12.55 -13.14 4.25
CA GLN A 25 -12.07 -14.12 3.25
C GLN A 25 -13.20 -14.75 2.43
N SER A 26 -14.45 -14.60 2.87
CA SER A 26 -15.62 -15.19 2.23
C SER A 26 -16.70 -14.14 1.93
N PRO A 27 -17.51 -14.36 0.87
CA PRO A 27 -18.64 -13.48 0.58
C PRO A 27 -19.69 -13.54 1.72
N PRO A 28 -20.49 -12.48 1.92
CA PRO A 28 -21.60 -12.51 2.85
C PRO A 28 -22.65 -13.53 2.39
N LEU A 29 -23.23 -14.27 3.34
CA LEU A 29 -24.27 -15.28 3.05
C LEU A 29 -25.67 -14.68 3.03
N THR A 30 -25.85 -13.50 3.62
CA THR A 30 -27.14 -12.82 3.72
C THR A 30 -27.01 -11.33 3.40
N TRP A 31 -28.11 -10.72 2.97
CA TRP A 31 -28.15 -9.29 2.70
C TRP A 31 -27.84 -8.44 3.95
N GLY A 32 -28.40 -8.81 5.12
CA GLY A 32 -28.14 -8.11 6.38
C GLY A 32 -26.69 -8.24 6.87
N GLU A 33 -25.98 -9.28 6.46
CA GLU A 33 -24.53 -9.39 6.66
C GLU A 33 -23.78 -8.48 5.68
N ALA A 34 -24.17 -8.43 4.40
CA ALA A 34 -23.56 -7.55 3.41
C ALA A 34 -23.61 -6.08 3.86
N VAL A 35 -24.78 -5.60 4.30
CA VAL A 35 -24.96 -4.22 4.79
C VAL A 35 -24.06 -3.91 5.98
N ARG A 36 -23.85 -4.87 6.89
CA ARG A 36 -22.97 -4.68 8.06
C ARG A 36 -21.48 -4.70 7.67
N ARG A 37 -21.11 -5.48 6.65
CA ARG A 37 -19.73 -5.61 6.17
C ARG A 37 -19.31 -4.48 5.24
N ASP A 38 -20.26 -3.82 4.57
CA ASP A 38 -20.01 -2.74 3.61
C ASP A 38 -19.13 -1.58 4.15
N PRO A 39 -19.42 -0.96 5.31
CA PRO A 39 -18.58 0.11 5.84
C PRO A 39 -17.17 -0.38 6.21
N VAL A 40 -17.05 -1.64 6.64
CA VAL A 40 -15.74 -2.25 6.95
C VAL A 40 -14.96 -2.45 5.66
N TRP A 41 -15.57 -2.98 4.61
CA TRP A 41 -14.96 -3.11 3.29
C TRP A 41 -14.45 -1.77 2.76
N LEU A 42 -15.28 -0.73 2.83
CA LEU A 42 -14.93 0.61 2.37
C LEU A 42 -13.72 1.17 3.13
N MET A 43 -13.67 0.99 4.45
CA MET A 43 -12.55 1.42 5.28
C MET A 43 -11.23 0.72 4.90
N TYR A 44 -11.25 -0.60 4.73
CA TYR A 44 -10.03 -1.32 4.34
C TYR A 44 -9.59 -0.98 2.92
N PHE A 45 -10.54 -0.75 2.01
CA PHE A 45 -10.25 -0.29 0.65
C PHE A 45 -9.62 1.10 0.64
N SER A 46 -10.13 2.05 1.43
CA SER A 46 -9.57 3.40 1.51
C SER A 46 -8.15 3.40 2.12
N LEU A 47 -7.89 2.57 3.13
CA LEU A 47 -6.56 2.37 3.69
C LEU A 47 -5.58 1.79 2.65
N CYS A 48 -6.02 0.79 1.89
CA CYS A 48 -5.24 0.21 0.80
C CYS A 48 -4.91 1.26 -0.28
N ALA A 49 -5.91 2.02 -0.72
CA ALA A 49 -5.74 3.08 -1.71
C ALA A 49 -4.76 4.17 -1.22
N SER A 50 -4.90 4.62 0.03
CA SER A 50 -4.00 5.61 0.65
C SER A 50 -2.54 5.14 0.66
N ARG A 51 -2.31 3.86 0.98
CA ARG A 51 -0.97 3.27 0.91
C ARG A 51 -0.41 3.31 -0.51
N ILE A 52 -1.20 2.90 -1.51
CA ILE A 52 -0.78 2.94 -2.92
C ILE A 52 -0.43 4.37 -3.35
N GLU A 53 -1.22 5.37 -2.95
CA GLU A 53 -0.92 6.78 -3.23
C GLU A 53 0.38 7.24 -2.58
N ASN A 54 0.63 6.86 -1.33
CA ASN A 54 1.90 7.17 -0.67
C ASN A 54 3.09 6.50 -1.37
N LEU A 55 2.92 5.28 -1.89
CA LEU A 55 3.94 4.63 -2.70
C LEU A 55 4.20 5.35 -4.02
N ARG A 56 3.14 5.81 -4.71
CA ARG A 56 3.28 6.62 -5.93
C ARG A 56 4.07 7.89 -5.67
N ARG A 57 3.70 8.64 -4.63
CA ARG A 57 4.45 9.83 -4.20
C ARG A 57 5.90 9.51 -3.90
N CYS A 58 6.15 8.34 -3.31
CA CYS A 58 7.49 7.84 -3.05
C CYS A 58 8.31 7.55 -4.31
N TYR A 59 7.68 7.01 -5.36
CA TYR A 59 8.33 6.83 -6.66
C TYR A 59 8.62 8.15 -7.36
N ASP A 60 7.69 9.11 -7.24
CA ASP A 60 7.84 10.43 -7.86
C ASP A 60 8.91 11.28 -7.13
N ASN A 61 9.04 11.12 -5.80
CA ASN A 61 10.04 11.81 -5.00
C ASN A 61 10.65 10.90 -3.90
N PRO A 62 11.76 10.19 -4.18
CA PRO A 62 12.37 9.26 -3.24
C PRO A 62 12.85 9.88 -1.92
N GLN A 63 13.02 11.21 -1.84
CA GLN A 63 13.44 11.91 -0.62
C GLN A 63 12.33 11.94 0.45
N THR A 64 11.05 11.83 0.05
CA THR A 64 9.91 11.91 0.98
C THR A 64 9.65 10.62 1.76
N CYS A 65 10.36 9.53 1.44
CA CYS A 65 10.13 8.19 2.02
C CYS A 65 11.12 7.82 3.13
N ILE A 66 12.07 8.70 3.42
CA ILE A 66 13.19 8.44 4.35
C ILE A 66 12.82 8.89 5.78
N GLN A 67 11.64 9.47 5.99
CA GLN A 67 11.17 9.96 7.29
C GLN A 67 9.96 9.15 7.80
N GLU A 68 10.17 7.89 8.19
CA GLU A 68 9.36 7.20 9.21
C GLU A 68 10.25 6.23 10.00
#